data_AF-A0A2U3B3N2-F1
#
_entry.id   AF-A0A2U3B3N2-F1
#
_cell.length_a   1.000
_cell.length_b   1.000
_cell.length_c   1.000
_cell.angle_alpha   90.00
_cell.angle_beta   90.00
_cell.angle_gamma   90.00
#
_symmetry.space_group_name_H-M   'P 1'
#
loop_
_entity.id
_entity.type
_entity.pdbx_description
1 polymer ?
#
loop_
_entity_poly.entity_id
_entity_poly.type
_entity_poly.pdbx_seq_one_letter_code
_entity_poly.pdbx_strand_id
1 'polypeptide(L)' 'METNNPNVFSNNDITVTYNPKVCIHAERCARELSNVFRDSVIPWIDLDGASTKKIIKQIKKCPSGALDYCLNKKEAC' A
#
# COMPACT_ATOMS: atom_id res chain seq x y z
N MET A 1 7.43 7.77 23.36
CA MET A 1 8.16 7.38 22.12
C MET A 1 7.16 7.54 20.99
N GLU A 2 7.22 8.65 20.28
CA GLU A 2 6.26 9.01 19.24
C GLU A 2 6.48 8.14 18.01
N THR A 3 5.60 7.16 17.79
CA THR A 3 5.56 6.31 16.60
C THR A 3 5.06 7.12 15.41
N ASN A 4 5.94 7.97 14.88
CA ASN A 4 5.75 8.63 13.60
C ASN A 4 6.13 7.61 12.52
N ASN A 5 5.19 6.75 12.14
CA ASN A 5 5.46 5.59 11.29
C ASN A 5 5.51 6.02 9.81
N PRO A 6 6.68 6.12 9.15
CA PRO A 6 6.78 6.58 7.76
C PRO A 6 6.21 5.60 6.72
N ASN A 7 5.57 4.53 7.19
CA ASN A 7 5.12 3.42 6.35
C ASN A 7 3.60 3.26 6.32
N VAL A 8 2.84 4.21 6.85
CA VAL A 8 1.37 4.21 6.79
C VAL A 8 0.92 5.27 5.79
N PHE A 9 0.14 4.85 4.82
CA PHE A 9 -0.37 5.68 3.72
C PHE A 9 -1.88 5.60 3.72
N SER A 10 -2.56 6.70 4.05
CA SER A 10 -4.02 6.74 4.12
C SER A 10 -4.59 7.77 3.16
N ASN A 11 -5.67 7.40 2.50
CA ASN A 11 -6.50 8.25 1.66
C ASN A 11 -7.97 8.15 2.12
N ASN A 12 -8.86 8.87 1.44
CA ASN A 12 -10.28 8.95 1.78
C ASN A 12 -10.99 7.58 1.69
N ASP A 13 -10.47 6.65 0.89
CA ASP A 13 -11.07 5.33 0.66
C ASP A 13 -10.36 4.18 1.40
N ILE A 14 -9.03 4.23 1.53
CA ILE A 14 -8.23 3.16 2.14
C ILE A 14 -7.02 3.67 2.89
N THR A 15 -6.58 2.88 3.86
CA THR A 15 -5.30 3.02 4.55
C THR A 15 -4.46 1.79 4.25
N VAL A 16 -3.24 1.99 3.76
CA VAL A 16 -2.28 0.95 3.42
C VAL A 16 -1.07 1.09 4.35
N THR A 17 -0.67 -0.02 4.96
CA THR A 17 0.53 -0.08 5.80
C THR A 17 1.59 -0.91 5.10
N TYR A 18 2.82 -0.41 5.10
CA TYR A 18 3.99 -1.08 4.56
C TYR A 18 4.93 -1.48 5.70
N ASN A 19 5.48 -2.69 5.63
CA ASN A 19 6.46 -3.16 6.59
C ASN A 19 7.76 -3.57 5.88
N PRO A 20 8.77 -2.69 5.80
CA PRO A 20 10.02 -2.99 5.12
C PRO A 20 10.79 -4.14 5.78
N LYS A 21 10.55 -4.42 7.07
CA LYS A 21 11.21 -5.52 7.80
C LYS A 21 10.78 -6.90 7.31
N VAL A 22 9.58 -7.01 6.75
CA VAL A 22 9.02 -8.27 6.23
C VAL A 22 9.15 -8.33 4.70
N CYS A 23 9.38 -7.18 4.04
CA CYS A 23 9.53 -7.10 2.60
C CYS A 23 10.79 -7.83 2.14
N ILE A 24 10.61 -8.89 1.35
CA ILE A 24 11.70 -9.63 0.73
C ILE A 24 12.22 -8.96 -0.57
N HIS A 25 11.81 -7.71 -0.85
CA HIS A 25 12.09 -6.99 -2.10
C HIS A 25 11.83 -7.84 -3.36
N ALA A 26 10.70 -8.54 -3.39
CA ALA A 26 10.29 -9.34 -4.55
C ALA A 26 9.94 -8.49 -5.80
N GLU A 27 9.95 -7.15 -5.68
CA GLU A 27 9.60 -6.15 -6.70
C GLU A 27 8.20 -6.31 -7.34
N ARG A 28 7.42 -7.33 -6.95
CA ARG A 28 6.13 -7.67 -7.56
C ARG A 28 5.11 -6.55 -7.41
N CYS A 29 5.12 -5.87 -6.26
CA CYS A 29 4.28 -4.71 -5.97
C CYS A 29 4.50 -3.59 -7.00
N ALA A 30 5.76 -3.20 -7.23
CA ALA A 30 6.14 -2.17 -8.18
C ALA A 30 6.03 -2.63 -9.64
N ARG A 31 6.36 -3.89 -9.97
CA ARG A 31 6.29 -4.40 -11.35
C ARG A 31 4.88 -4.48 -11.90
N GLU A 32 3.91 -4.96 -11.12
CA GLU A 32 2.52 -5.08 -11.64
C GLU A 32 1.70 -3.81 -11.43
N LEU A 33 2.05 -2.97 -10.46
CA LEU A 33 1.29 -1.77 -10.11
C LEU A 33 2.22 -0.60 -9.78
N SER A 34 3.13 -0.30 -10.70
CA SER A 34 4.12 0.80 -10.64
C SER A 34 3.49 2.18 -10.48
N ASN A 35 2.23 2.34 -10.90
CA ASN A 35 1.54 3.62 -10.74
C ASN A 35 1.30 3.95 -9.26
N VAL A 36 1.13 2.90 -8.42
CA VAL A 36 0.84 3.00 -6.98
C VAL A 36 2.09 2.73 -6.15
N PHE A 37 2.75 1.59 -6.35
CA PHE A 37 3.94 1.22 -5.59
C PHE A 37 5.19 1.67 -6.33
N ARG A 38 5.89 2.67 -5.79
CA ARG A 38 7.12 3.24 -6.34
C ARG A 38 8.26 2.98 -5.37
N ASP A 39 9.40 2.55 -5.89
CA ASP A 39 10.63 2.25 -5.13
C ASP A 39 11.67 3.37 -5.17
N SER A 40 11.45 4.39 -6.02
CA SER A 40 12.41 5.47 -6.29
C SER A 40 11.84 6.88 -6.07
N VAL A 41 10.54 7.02 -5.79
CA VAL A 41 9.85 8.31 -5.65
C VAL A 41 9.05 8.33 -4.36
N ILE A 42 9.09 9.47 -3.65
CA ILE A 42 8.28 9.72 -2.45
C ILE A 42 7.03 10.53 -2.85
N PRO A 43 5.83 10.13 -2.42
CA PRO A 43 5.53 8.99 -1.55
C PRO A 43 5.70 7.63 -2.23
N TRP A 44 6.22 6.64 -1.49
CA TRP A 44 6.46 5.27 -1.99
C TRP A 44 5.16 4.56 -2.42
N ILE A 45 4.04 4.93 -1.79
CA ILE A 45 2.72 4.39 -2.10
C ILE A 45 1.81 5.56 -2.46
N ASP A 46 1.42 5.59 -3.72
CA ASP A 46 0.51 6.57 -4.29
C ASP A 46 -0.87 5.93 -4.49
N LEU A 47 -1.79 6.16 -3.56
CA LEU A 47 -3.12 5.56 -3.59
C LEU A 47 -4.02 6.13 -4.70
N ASP A 48 -3.65 7.25 -5.32
CA ASP A 48 -4.36 7.88 -6.43
C ASP A 48 -4.04 7.21 -7.78
N GLY A 49 -2.85 6.63 -7.92
CA GLY A 49 -2.41 5.95 -9.14
C GLY A 49 -3.26 4.75 -9.58
N ALA A 50 -4.11 4.18 -8.74
CA ALA A 50 -5.07 3.16 -9.18
C ALA A 50 -6.30 3.09 -8.29
N SER A 51 -7.37 2.47 -8.80
CA SER A 51 -8.55 2.21 -7.96
C SER A 51 -8.21 1.31 -6.77
N THR A 52 -8.81 1.60 -5.62
CA THR A 52 -8.75 0.82 -4.37
C THR A 52 -8.80 -0.70 -4.60
N LYS A 53 -9.69 -1.20 -5.48
CA LYS A 53 -9.80 -2.64 -5.78
C LYS A 53 -8.49 -3.23 -6.36
N LYS A 54 -7.79 -2.50 -7.23
CA LYS A 54 -6.51 -2.93 -7.81
C LYS A 54 -5.42 -2.95 -6.74
N ILE A 55 -5.38 -1.93 -5.90
CA ILE A 55 -4.45 -1.82 -4.78
C ILE A 55 -4.61 -3.02 -3.84
N ILE A 56 -5.84 -3.31 -3.41
CA ILE A 56 -6.15 -4.46 -2.54
C ILE A 56 -5.74 -5.79 -3.18
N LYS A 57 -6.08 -6.00 -4.46
CA LYS A 57 -5.66 -7.21 -5.19
C LYS A 57 -4.14 -7.35 -5.21
N GLN A 58 -3.43 -6.23 -5.39
CA GLN A 58 -1.98 -6.22 -5.43
C GLN A 58 -1.35 -6.51 -4.07
N ILE A 59 -1.91 -5.94 -3.00
CA ILE A 59 -1.50 -6.22 -1.63
C ILE A 59 -1.67 -7.72 -1.32
N LYS A 60 -2.80 -8.31 -1.71
CA LYS A 60 -3.05 -9.77 -1.56
C LYS A 60 -2.12 -10.65 -2.39
N LYS A 61 -1.54 -10.15 -3.48
CA LYS A 61 -0.54 -10.87 -4.29
C LYS A 61 0.86 -10.85 -3.66
N CYS A 62 1.09 -10.07 -2.62
CA CYS A 62 2.37 -9.99 -1.94
C CYS A 62 2.69 -11.32 -1.25
N PRO A 63 3.71 -12.08 -1.69
CA PRO A 63 4.01 -13.39 -1.11
C PRO A 63 4.62 -13.27 0.30
N SER A 64 5.22 -12.13 0.63
CA SER A 64 5.81 -11.88 1.94
C SER A 64 4.82 -11.33 2.96
N GLY A 65 3.63 -10.86 2.54
CA GLY A 65 2.68 -10.21 3.45
C GLY A 65 3.21 -8.88 4.04
N ALA A 66 4.14 -8.22 3.34
CA ALA A 66 4.74 -6.96 3.81
C ALA A 66 3.81 -5.74 3.68
N LEU A 67 2.68 -5.90 2.99
CA LEU A 67 1.70 -4.87 2.76
C LEU A 67 0.38 -5.28 3.42
N ASP A 68 -0.22 -4.35 4.13
CA ASP A 68 -1.52 -4.50 4.78
C ASP A 68 -2.46 -3.37 4.36
N TYR A 69 -3.78 -3.59 4.42
CA TYR A 69 -4.76 -2.57 4.08
C TYR A 69 -5.98 -2.60 4.99
N CYS A 70 -6.47 -1.40 5.29
CA CYS A 70 -7.75 -1.13 5.93
C CYS A 70 -8.63 -0.34 4.96
N LEU A 71 -9.89 -0.75 4.81
CA LEU A 71 -10.88 0.01 4.07
C LEU A 71 -11.42 1.12 4.99
N ASN A 72 -11.27 2.38 4.60
CA ASN A 72 -12.04 3.48 5.19
C ASN A 72 -13.43 3.38 4.58
N LYS A 73 -14.23 2.43 5.07
CA LYS A 73 -15.60 2.25 4.61
C LYS A 73 -16.37 3.51 5.04
N LYS A 74 -16.53 4.49 4.14
CA LYS A 74 -17.62 5.45 4.27
C LYS A 74 -18.89 4.63 4.11
N GLU A 75 -19.52 4.33 5.23
CA GLU A 75 -20.88 3.83 5.27
C GLU A 75 -21.76 4.76 4.42
N ALA A 76 -22.29 4.21 3.34
CA ALA A 76 -23.50 4.67 2.71
C ALA A 76 -24.17 3.43 2.08
N CYS A 77 -24.97 2.75 2.90
CA CYS A 77 -26.32 2.37 2.51
C CYS A 77 -27.16 2.17 3.77
#